data_AF-W9NH15-F1
#
_entry.id   AF-W9NH15-F1
#
_cell.length_a   1.000
_cell.length_b   1.000
_cell.length_c   1.000
_cell.angle_alpha   90.00
_cell.angle_beta   90.00
_cell.angle_gamma   90.00
#
_symmetry.space_group_name_H-M   'P 1'
#
loop_
_entity.id
_entity.type
_entity.pdbx_description
1 polymer ?
#
loop_
_entity_poly.entity_id
_entity_poly.type
_entity_poly.pdbx_seq_one_letter_code
_entity_poly.pdbx_strand_id
1 'polypeptide(L)'
;MSVSLAWQSDNFCGLTPHQLEVLYAPIILEYALQKVGTLPTYSHESQSTEKYEAEMPDLKAFQFYVNKLAQVCDNERGGNTISALAILRGSLGPHYVFGSNWKDARGLKTTKSFVQALLDLVGKNPENLQTAALVKRVLWLILAFNIPRLQEYLKLLSAAVQECLESCKRRKEDETSEPTKSLLTLVDKCEFKLNISNSNTEDKSISDCETLIKTITNLEQAEINTIISQRAKDGEMTRSEPWCKLRHFLGRWLSYRKAALGIVAVSKRWPELFLDFEVTMVPSGSRLPNPILRSDPTSSIIMQHIVAQDKSQDLQLLQEAEDLKQMEIDDIIRASQISRNFRPLLHAEVLVYEHLLKSGQTAVECYWNRWNYIGSSKPTCRLCHYYFQALQGDKPGVRSTHNNLYRNWRLPECHEDESLGLARDELLSKLAQRLRTDVVETLKEKKIRRKARDSNTYSSVPDILRMNDNSSVSIDSPNRESTASTDKQDESVVQLEGATGAMNLGDSYK
;
A
#
# COMPACT_ATOMS: atom_id res chain seq x y z
N MET A 1 47.10 0.93 -15.48
CA MET A 1 46.74 1.89 -16.55
C MET A 1 45.46 2.60 -16.11
N SER A 2 45.40 3.92 -16.20
CA SER A 2 44.26 4.70 -15.67
C SER A 2 43.11 4.73 -16.67
N VAL A 3 42.04 3.96 -16.42
CA VAL A 3 40.77 4.13 -17.12
C VAL A 3 39.97 5.16 -16.33
N SER A 4 39.85 6.34 -16.92
CA SER A 4 39.36 7.59 -16.33
C SER A 4 38.14 7.46 -15.41
N LEU A 5 38.30 7.88 -14.15
CA LEU A 5 37.23 8.08 -13.16
C LEU A 5 36.08 8.97 -13.69
N ALA A 6 36.37 9.92 -14.58
CA ALA A 6 35.36 10.83 -15.14
C ALA A 6 34.31 10.13 -16.01
N TRP A 7 34.63 8.97 -16.61
CA TRP A 7 33.64 8.18 -17.36
C TRP A 7 32.76 7.32 -16.43
N GLN A 8 33.10 7.20 -15.14
CA GLN A 8 32.30 6.48 -14.15
C GLN A 8 31.29 7.38 -13.45
N SER A 9 31.61 8.66 -13.18
CA SER A 9 30.69 9.61 -12.53
C SER A 9 29.37 9.79 -13.28
N ASP A 10 29.43 9.90 -14.60
CA ASP A 10 28.26 10.10 -15.47
C ASP A 10 27.29 8.90 -15.40
N ASN A 11 27.84 7.69 -15.25
CA ASN A 11 27.07 6.44 -15.12
C ASN A 11 26.36 6.26 -13.77
N PHE A 12 26.70 7.10 -12.77
CA PHE A 12 26.12 7.07 -11.43
C PHE A 12 25.41 8.38 -11.05
N CYS A 13 24.83 9.05 -12.06
CA CYS A 13 24.07 10.30 -11.88
C CYS A 13 24.91 11.42 -11.21
N GLY A 14 26.22 11.44 -11.43
CA GLY A 14 27.14 12.38 -10.79
C GLY A 14 27.55 12.03 -9.35
N LEU A 15 27.30 10.81 -8.87
CA LEU A 15 27.93 10.33 -7.64
C LEU A 15 29.35 9.81 -7.92
N THR A 16 30.30 10.26 -7.10
CA THR A 16 31.64 9.69 -7.02
C THR A 16 31.62 8.28 -6.41
N PRO A 17 32.64 7.43 -6.67
CA PRO A 17 32.78 6.13 -6.02
C PRO A 17 32.72 6.17 -4.49
N HIS A 18 33.26 7.24 -3.86
CA HIS A 18 33.22 7.40 -2.42
C HIS A 18 31.80 7.69 -1.91
N GLN A 19 31.05 8.59 -2.57
CA GLN A 19 29.65 8.88 -2.20
C GLN A 19 28.75 7.65 -2.37
N LEU A 20 28.99 6.82 -3.40
CA LEU A 20 28.32 5.52 -3.57
C LEU A 20 28.62 4.57 -2.41
N GLU A 21 29.89 4.45 -2.01
CA GLU A 21 30.27 3.61 -0.86
C GLU A 21 29.59 4.08 0.43
N VAL A 22 29.65 5.38 0.73
CA VAL A 22 29.04 6.02 1.92
C VAL A 22 27.53 5.72 2.03
N LEU A 23 26.81 5.72 0.90
CA LEU A 23 25.38 5.40 0.88
C LEU A 23 25.11 3.90 0.94
N TYR A 24 25.77 3.11 0.09
CA TYR A 24 25.38 1.72 -0.14
C TYR A 24 25.99 0.73 0.84
N ALA A 25 27.16 0.99 1.43
CA ALA A 25 27.77 0.10 2.42
C ALA A 25 26.82 -0.25 3.60
N PRO A 26 26.20 0.71 4.32
CA PRO A 26 25.24 0.38 5.37
C PRO A 26 23.93 -0.24 4.82
N ILE A 27 23.50 0.11 3.60
CA ILE A 27 22.33 -0.50 2.96
C ILE A 27 22.54 -2.00 2.70
N ILE A 28 23.73 -2.40 2.25
CA ILE A 28 24.05 -3.79 1.92
C ILE A 28 24.25 -4.61 3.20
N LEU A 29 24.93 -4.04 4.21
CA LEU A 29 25.10 -4.69 5.50
C LEU A 29 23.75 -4.97 6.17
N GLU A 30 22.87 -3.97 6.24
CA GLU A 30 21.50 -4.17 6.75
C GLU A 30 20.71 -5.19 5.91
N TYR A 31 20.84 -5.16 4.57
CA TYR A 31 20.19 -6.15 3.72
C TYR A 31 20.67 -7.58 4.03
N ALA A 32 21.96 -7.76 4.36
CA ALA A 32 22.51 -9.05 4.77
C ALA A 32 21.97 -9.47 6.16
N LEU A 33 21.95 -8.57 7.15
CA LEU A 33 21.34 -8.79 8.47
C LEU A 33 19.86 -9.22 8.33
N GLN A 34 19.11 -8.56 7.44
CA GLN A 34 17.72 -8.90 7.11
C GLN A 34 17.52 -10.25 6.42
N LYS A 35 18.59 -10.84 5.88
CA LYS A 35 18.57 -12.09 5.13
C LYS A 35 18.96 -13.31 5.95
N VAL A 36 19.89 -13.17 6.91
CA VAL A 36 20.26 -14.25 7.84
C VAL A 36 19.10 -14.60 8.78
N GLY A 37 18.20 -13.64 9.06
CA GLY A 37 16.81 -13.95 9.45
C GLY A 37 16.60 -14.54 10.85
N THR A 38 17.62 -14.57 11.70
CA THR A 38 17.54 -15.07 13.08
C THR A 38 16.94 -14.06 14.06
N LEU A 39 17.09 -12.76 13.80
CA LEU A 39 16.71 -11.70 14.73
C LEU A 39 15.19 -11.42 14.74
N PRO A 40 14.56 -11.19 15.91
CA PRO A 40 13.20 -10.69 15.99
C PRO A 40 13.01 -9.34 15.29
N THR A 41 11.82 -9.07 14.78
CA THR A 41 11.46 -7.75 14.24
C THR A 41 10.89 -6.85 15.32
N TYR A 42 11.10 -5.54 15.22
CA TYR A 42 10.40 -4.57 16.08
C TYR A 42 8.88 -4.73 15.95
N SER A 43 8.18 -4.69 17.09
CA SER A 43 6.74 -4.52 17.15
C SER A 43 6.32 -3.29 16.35
N HIS A 44 5.20 -3.37 15.63
CA HIS A 44 4.69 -2.20 14.92
C HIS A 44 4.13 -1.18 15.90
N GLU A 45 4.89 -0.12 16.14
CA GLU A 45 4.34 1.14 16.63
C GLU A 45 3.34 1.66 15.58
N SER A 46 2.06 1.50 15.86
CA SER A 46 1.02 2.32 15.29
C SER A 46 1.24 3.75 15.78
N GLN A 47 1.86 4.59 14.95
CA GLN A 47 1.90 6.03 15.18
C GLN A 47 0.45 6.51 15.40
N SER A 48 0.16 7.00 16.61
CA SER A 48 -1.19 7.43 17.01
C SER A 48 -1.53 8.77 16.37
N THR A 49 -1.92 8.73 15.10
CA THR A 49 -2.37 9.91 14.34
C THR A 49 -3.80 10.34 14.65
N GLU A 50 -4.53 9.58 15.48
CA GLU A 50 -5.95 9.80 15.85
C GLU A 50 -6.26 11.24 16.26
N LYS A 51 -5.36 11.90 17.01
CA LYS A 51 -5.59 13.28 17.49
C LYS A 51 -5.52 14.32 16.36
N TYR A 52 -4.54 14.19 15.46
CA TYR A 52 -4.42 15.04 14.26
C TYR A 52 -5.44 14.67 13.17
N GLU A 53 -6.05 13.48 13.24
CA GLU A 53 -7.05 13.00 12.27
C GLU A 53 -8.41 13.68 12.43
N ALA A 54 -8.76 14.09 13.64
CA ALA A 54 -9.96 14.89 13.91
C ALA A 54 -9.83 16.34 13.42
N GLU A 55 -8.61 16.88 13.37
CA GLU A 55 -8.36 18.32 13.14
C GLU A 55 -8.39 18.74 11.66
N MET A 56 -8.11 17.84 10.72
CA MET A 56 -8.13 18.12 9.27
C MET A 56 -8.76 16.98 8.44
N PRO A 57 -10.08 16.76 8.53
CA PRO A 57 -10.75 15.64 7.85
C PRO A 57 -10.69 15.75 6.32
N ASP A 58 -10.70 16.97 5.75
CA ASP A 58 -10.57 17.18 4.30
C ASP A 58 -9.19 16.80 3.76
N LEU A 59 -8.11 17.18 4.46
CA LEU A 59 -6.76 16.75 4.09
C LEU A 59 -6.63 15.21 4.17
N LYS A 60 -7.26 14.56 5.15
CA LYS A 60 -7.27 13.09 5.26
C LYS A 60 -8.06 12.43 4.14
N ALA A 61 -9.20 13.00 3.74
CA ALA A 61 -9.97 12.56 2.58
C ALA A 61 -9.20 12.73 1.26
N PHE A 62 -8.49 13.84 1.08
CA PHE A 62 -7.60 14.07 -0.06
C PHE A 62 -6.41 13.10 -0.07
N GLN A 63 -5.72 12.92 1.06
CA GLN A 63 -4.64 11.94 1.18
C GLN A 63 -5.13 10.52 0.86
N PHE A 64 -6.33 10.14 1.31
CA PHE A 64 -6.95 8.87 0.93
C PHE A 64 -7.18 8.78 -0.58
N TYR A 65 -7.77 9.80 -1.20
CA TYR A 65 -7.99 9.88 -2.65
C TYR A 65 -6.70 9.70 -3.46
N VAL A 66 -5.67 10.51 -3.19
CA VAL A 66 -4.38 10.47 -3.91
C VAL A 66 -3.72 9.10 -3.76
N ASN A 67 -3.74 8.53 -2.54
CA ASN A 67 -3.21 7.18 -2.29
C ASN A 67 -4.01 6.09 -3.01
N LYS A 68 -5.34 6.20 -3.10
CA LYS A 68 -6.19 5.25 -3.83
C LYS A 68 -6.02 5.34 -5.34
N LEU A 69 -5.90 6.56 -5.88
CA LEU A 69 -5.67 6.77 -7.30
C LEU A 69 -4.28 6.26 -7.72
N ALA A 70 -3.25 6.49 -6.89
CA ALA A 70 -1.97 5.81 -7.06
C ALA A 70 -2.12 4.28 -6.98
N GLN A 71 -2.80 3.75 -5.96
CA GLN A 71 -2.99 2.29 -5.76
C GLN A 71 -3.58 1.57 -6.99
N VAL A 72 -4.57 2.16 -7.68
CA VAL A 72 -5.19 1.53 -8.85
C VAL A 72 -4.34 1.62 -10.13
N CYS A 73 -3.30 2.47 -10.14
CA CYS A 73 -2.32 2.56 -11.25
C CYS A 73 -1.16 1.56 -11.15
N ASP A 74 -0.95 0.96 -9.98
CA ASP A 74 0.06 -0.07 -9.70
C ASP A 74 -0.50 -1.45 -10.08
N ASN A 75 -0.43 -1.77 -11.37
CA ASN A 75 -1.16 -2.87 -12.00
C ASN A 75 -0.39 -4.20 -12.13
N GLU A 76 0.80 -4.32 -11.52
CA GLU A 76 1.56 -5.57 -11.44
C GLU A 76 1.91 -5.95 -9.99
N ARG A 77 2.42 -7.17 -9.82
CA ARG A 77 3.04 -7.64 -8.58
C ARG A 77 4.57 -7.51 -8.69
N GLY A 78 5.25 -7.38 -7.54
CA GLY A 78 6.72 -7.40 -7.47
C GLY A 78 7.39 -6.04 -7.25
N GLY A 79 6.65 -4.93 -7.34
CA GLY A 79 7.12 -3.61 -6.93
C GLY A 79 7.76 -2.75 -8.03
N ASN A 80 7.87 -3.25 -9.26
CA ASN A 80 8.27 -2.45 -10.41
C ASN A 80 7.20 -1.40 -10.77
N THR A 81 5.91 -1.72 -10.65
CA THR A 81 4.80 -0.79 -10.97
C THR A 81 4.33 0.07 -9.80
N ILE A 82 5.05 0.10 -8.66
CA ILE A 82 4.71 1.02 -7.57
C ILE A 82 4.64 2.42 -8.14
N SER A 83 3.52 3.09 -7.87
CA SER A 83 3.14 4.38 -8.43
C SER A 83 3.01 5.41 -7.32
N ALA A 84 3.25 6.66 -7.70
CA ALA A 84 3.02 7.82 -6.85
C ALA A 84 2.36 8.94 -7.67
N LEU A 85 1.73 9.87 -6.96
CA LEU A 85 0.94 10.96 -7.53
C LEU A 85 1.07 12.22 -6.67
N ALA A 86 1.28 13.37 -7.32
CA ALA A 86 0.95 14.70 -6.81
C ALA A 86 -0.19 15.31 -7.64
N ILE A 87 -1.07 16.09 -7.00
CA ILE A 87 -2.09 16.89 -7.71
C ILE A 87 -1.76 18.36 -7.50
N LEU A 88 -1.48 19.04 -8.59
CA LEU A 88 -1.16 20.45 -8.67
C LEU A 88 -2.36 21.28 -9.13
N ARG A 89 -2.24 22.60 -9.03
CA ARG A 89 -3.09 23.55 -9.75
C ARG A 89 -2.59 23.64 -11.18
N GLY A 90 -3.39 23.18 -12.14
CA GLY A 90 -3.14 23.37 -13.56
C GLY A 90 -3.67 24.71 -14.07
N SER A 91 -3.65 24.88 -15.39
CA SER A 91 -4.06 26.12 -16.06
C SER A 91 -5.58 26.30 -16.16
N LEU A 92 -6.32 25.19 -16.28
CA LEU A 92 -7.78 25.16 -16.39
C LEU A 92 -8.43 24.38 -15.24
N GLY A 93 -7.87 23.21 -14.90
CA GLY A 93 -8.29 22.36 -13.79
C GLY A 93 -7.10 21.82 -12.98
N PRO A 94 -7.26 20.73 -12.22
CA PRO A 94 -6.16 20.07 -11.51
C PRO A 94 -5.17 19.43 -12.49
N HIS A 95 -3.88 19.48 -12.15
CA HIS A 95 -2.81 18.83 -12.90
C HIS A 95 -2.27 17.61 -12.13
N TYR A 96 -2.56 16.42 -12.64
CA TYR A 96 -2.15 15.14 -12.07
C TYR A 96 -0.76 14.73 -12.58
N VAL A 97 0.21 14.64 -11.68
CA VAL A 97 1.60 14.25 -11.98
C VAL A 97 1.88 12.85 -11.42
N PHE A 98 1.91 11.84 -12.28
CA PHE A 98 2.14 10.44 -11.91
C PHE A 98 3.57 9.99 -12.17
N GLY A 99 4.18 9.33 -11.18
CA GLY A 99 5.42 8.58 -11.32
C GLY A 99 5.22 7.08 -11.14
N SER A 100 6.17 6.28 -11.62
CA SER A 100 6.24 4.84 -11.31
C SER A 100 7.69 4.37 -11.23
N ASN A 101 7.99 3.45 -10.30
CA ASN A 101 9.32 2.85 -10.10
C ASN A 101 9.92 2.38 -11.43
N TRP A 102 9.12 1.70 -12.25
CA TRP A 102 9.45 1.29 -13.61
C TRP A 102 8.19 1.01 -14.44
N LYS A 103 8.01 1.75 -15.55
CA LYS A 103 7.12 1.42 -16.67
C LYS A 103 7.83 1.81 -17.97
N ASP A 104 7.63 1.04 -19.04
CA ASP A 104 8.08 1.41 -20.39
C ASP A 104 7.13 2.45 -21.03
N ALA A 105 7.50 2.99 -22.19
CA ALA A 105 6.70 4.00 -22.89
C ALA A 105 5.25 3.53 -23.19
N ARG A 106 5.07 2.23 -23.47
CA ARG A 106 3.75 1.63 -23.67
C ARG A 106 2.96 1.61 -22.37
N GLY A 107 3.55 1.10 -21.28
CA GLY A 107 2.93 1.05 -19.96
C GLY A 107 2.57 2.43 -19.41
N LEU A 108 3.40 3.45 -19.64
CA LEU A 108 3.09 4.84 -19.32
C LEU A 108 1.87 5.34 -20.11
N LYS A 109 1.82 5.11 -21.44
CA LYS A 109 0.67 5.48 -22.28
C LYS A 109 -0.61 4.78 -21.84
N THR A 110 -0.58 3.46 -21.62
CA THR A 110 -1.75 2.70 -21.15
C THR A 110 -2.23 3.17 -19.78
N THR A 111 -1.30 3.49 -18.86
CA THR A 111 -1.64 4.04 -17.54
C THR A 111 -2.28 5.44 -17.67
N LYS A 112 -1.75 6.31 -18.55
CA LYS A 112 -2.37 7.62 -18.83
C LYS A 112 -3.80 7.46 -19.34
N SER A 113 -4.02 6.62 -20.35
CA SER A 113 -5.35 6.38 -20.92
C SER A 113 -6.34 5.82 -19.89
N PHE A 114 -5.88 4.91 -19.01
CA PHE A 114 -6.70 4.42 -17.88
C PHE A 114 -7.09 5.54 -16.91
N VAL A 115 -6.13 6.36 -16.47
CA VAL A 115 -6.41 7.48 -15.55
C VAL A 115 -7.37 8.49 -16.19
N GLN A 116 -7.14 8.86 -17.45
CA GLN A 116 -8.02 9.80 -18.17
C GLN A 116 -9.44 9.23 -18.29
N ALA A 117 -9.60 7.97 -18.69
CA ALA A 117 -10.92 7.32 -18.76
C ALA A 117 -11.61 7.21 -17.40
N LEU A 118 -10.85 6.96 -16.32
CA LEU A 118 -11.36 6.89 -14.96
C LEU A 118 -11.84 8.24 -14.42
N LEU A 119 -11.08 9.31 -14.66
CA LEU A 119 -11.46 10.66 -14.27
C LEU A 119 -12.64 11.16 -15.11
N ASP A 120 -12.63 10.94 -16.43
CA ASP A 120 -13.73 11.29 -17.33
C ASP A 120 -15.04 10.57 -17.00
N LEU A 121 -15.00 9.25 -16.74
CA LEU A 121 -16.17 8.47 -16.35
C LEU A 121 -16.86 9.07 -15.11
N VAL A 122 -16.06 9.53 -14.15
CA VAL A 122 -16.53 10.01 -12.85
C VAL A 122 -16.97 11.48 -12.91
N GLY A 123 -16.23 12.34 -13.64
CA GLY A 123 -16.52 13.77 -13.76
C GLY A 123 -17.64 14.09 -14.75
N LYS A 124 -17.64 13.44 -15.91
CA LYS A 124 -18.64 13.68 -16.96
C LYS A 124 -19.92 12.88 -16.74
N ASN A 125 -19.82 11.70 -16.09
CA ASN A 125 -20.92 10.74 -15.86
C ASN A 125 -21.96 10.70 -17.01
N PRO A 126 -21.53 10.39 -18.25
CA PRO A 126 -22.32 10.67 -19.47
C PRO A 126 -23.64 9.89 -19.53
N GLU A 127 -23.71 8.75 -18.84
CA GLU A 127 -24.89 7.90 -18.70
C GLU A 127 -25.84 8.38 -17.56
N ASN A 128 -25.52 9.49 -16.87
CA ASN A 128 -26.20 10.01 -15.68
C ASN A 128 -26.45 8.93 -14.60
N LEU A 129 -25.45 8.06 -14.39
CA LEU A 129 -25.56 6.92 -13.49
C LEU A 129 -25.81 7.38 -12.06
N GLN A 130 -26.77 6.72 -11.41
CA GLN A 130 -26.95 6.80 -9.97
C GLN A 130 -25.71 6.28 -9.24
N THR A 131 -25.45 6.83 -8.06
CA THR A 131 -24.27 6.57 -7.21
C THR A 131 -23.77 5.12 -7.21
N ALA A 132 -24.64 4.15 -6.90
CA ALA A 132 -24.25 2.74 -6.79
C ALA A 132 -23.85 2.14 -8.15
N ALA A 133 -24.53 2.54 -9.23
CA ALA A 133 -24.19 2.13 -10.60
C ALA A 133 -22.85 2.75 -11.06
N LEU A 134 -22.61 4.03 -10.73
CA LEU A 134 -21.34 4.69 -11.02
C LEU A 134 -20.17 4.02 -10.26
N VAL A 135 -20.34 3.73 -8.96
CA VAL A 135 -19.36 2.99 -8.16
C VAL A 135 -19.07 1.61 -8.76
N LYS A 136 -20.10 0.88 -9.24
CA LYS A 136 -19.92 -0.40 -9.94
C LYS A 136 -19.11 -0.22 -11.23
N ARG A 137 -19.44 0.77 -12.05
CA ARG A 137 -18.76 1.03 -13.34
C ARG A 137 -17.29 1.42 -13.13
N VAL A 138 -17.02 2.26 -12.13
CA VAL A 138 -15.68 2.63 -11.68
C VAL A 138 -14.89 1.42 -11.18
N LEU A 139 -15.51 0.56 -10.36
CA LEU A 139 -14.87 -0.68 -9.90
C LEU A 139 -14.52 -1.60 -11.07
N TRP A 140 -15.42 -1.77 -12.04
CA TRP A 140 -15.16 -2.59 -13.23
C TRP A 140 -13.97 -2.08 -14.05
N LEU A 141 -13.90 -0.77 -14.30
CA LEU A 141 -12.77 -0.14 -15.01
C LEU A 141 -11.44 -0.34 -14.26
N ILE A 142 -11.45 -0.20 -12.92
CA ILE A 142 -10.29 -0.46 -12.07
C ILE A 142 -9.87 -1.93 -12.14
N LEU A 143 -10.82 -2.88 -12.09
CA LEU A 143 -10.55 -4.31 -12.13
C LEU A 143 -9.93 -4.73 -13.48
N ALA A 144 -10.50 -4.26 -14.60
CA ALA A 144 -10.00 -4.52 -15.95
C ALA A 144 -8.51 -4.14 -16.10
N PHE A 145 -8.15 -2.92 -15.70
CA PHE A 145 -6.76 -2.44 -15.76
C PHE A 145 -5.79 -3.24 -14.84
N ASN A 146 -6.31 -3.84 -13.77
CA ASN A 146 -5.52 -4.55 -12.76
C ASN A 146 -5.50 -6.08 -12.92
N ILE A 147 -6.09 -6.67 -13.96
CA ILE A 147 -6.16 -8.14 -14.12
C ILE A 147 -4.80 -8.86 -13.92
N PRO A 148 -3.65 -8.39 -14.45
CA PRO A 148 -2.35 -9.05 -14.23
C PRO A 148 -1.97 -9.16 -12.74
N ARG A 149 -2.33 -8.15 -11.94
CA ARG A 149 -2.14 -8.17 -10.48
C ARG A 149 -3.18 -9.02 -9.76
N LEU A 150 -4.43 -9.01 -10.25
CA LEU A 150 -5.53 -9.81 -9.70
C LEU A 150 -5.31 -11.31 -9.91
N GLN A 151 -4.72 -11.74 -11.03
CA GLN A 151 -4.31 -13.13 -11.28
C GLN A 151 -3.40 -13.66 -10.16
N GLU A 152 -2.37 -12.90 -9.82
CA GLU A 152 -1.46 -13.23 -8.72
C GLU A 152 -2.17 -13.19 -7.36
N TYR A 153 -3.04 -12.21 -7.11
CA TYR A 153 -3.80 -12.11 -5.85
C TYR A 153 -4.84 -13.21 -5.68
N LEU A 154 -5.45 -13.70 -6.76
CA LEU A 154 -6.38 -14.84 -6.74
C LEU A 154 -5.63 -16.11 -6.32
N LYS A 155 -4.55 -16.44 -7.04
CA LYS A 155 -3.70 -17.60 -6.74
C LYS A 155 -3.22 -17.63 -5.27
N LEU A 156 -2.80 -16.50 -4.74
CA LEU A 156 -2.32 -16.38 -3.37
C LEU A 156 -3.44 -16.41 -2.33
N LEU A 157 -4.63 -15.88 -2.66
CA LEU A 157 -5.81 -15.98 -1.81
C LEU A 157 -6.27 -17.44 -1.72
N SER A 158 -6.41 -18.15 -2.84
CA SER A 158 -6.77 -19.57 -2.87
C SER A 158 -5.81 -20.40 -2.02
N ALA A 159 -4.49 -20.19 -2.17
CA ALA A 159 -3.49 -20.87 -1.35
C ALA A 159 -3.64 -20.55 0.15
N ALA A 160 -3.85 -19.29 0.51
CA ALA A 160 -4.02 -18.88 1.91
C ALA A 160 -5.32 -19.42 2.55
N VAL A 161 -6.42 -19.51 1.77
CA VAL A 161 -7.68 -20.13 2.22
C VAL A 161 -7.47 -21.61 2.50
N GLN A 162 -6.77 -22.34 1.62
CA GLN A 162 -6.45 -23.77 1.82
C GLN A 162 -5.51 -23.98 3.03
N GLU A 163 -4.47 -23.16 3.20
CA GLU A 163 -3.61 -23.20 4.40
C GLU A 163 -4.41 -22.95 5.70
N CYS A 164 -5.45 -22.12 5.65
CA CYS A 164 -6.37 -21.87 6.78
C CYS A 164 -7.33 -23.03 7.03
N LEU A 165 -7.87 -23.69 5.99
CA LEU A 165 -8.68 -24.90 6.14
C LEU A 165 -7.87 -26.04 6.80
N GLU A 166 -6.63 -26.25 6.38
CA GLU A 166 -5.71 -27.20 7.05
C GLU A 166 -5.32 -26.75 8.47
N SER A 167 -5.43 -25.46 8.79
CA SER A 167 -5.34 -24.99 10.19
C SER A 167 -6.59 -25.30 11.01
N CYS A 168 -7.79 -25.30 10.42
CA CYS A 168 -9.05 -25.67 11.08
C CYS A 168 -9.08 -27.19 11.35
N LYS A 169 -8.75 -28.02 10.34
CA LYS A 169 -8.67 -29.48 10.48
C LYS A 169 -7.73 -29.91 11.61
N ARG A 170 -6.54 -29.31 11.70
CA ARG A 170 -5.58 -29.56 12.81
C ARG A 170 -6.10 -29.17 14.19
N ARG A 171 -7.04 -28.22 14.27
CA ARG A 171 -7.73 -27.80 15.50
C ARG A 171 -8.97 -28.67 15.81
N LYS A 172 -9.28 -29.66 14.97
CA LYS A 172 -10.50 -30.49 15.02
C LYS A 172 -11.79 -29.66 14.92
N GLU A 173 -11.73 -28.56 14.18
CA GLU A 173 -12.91 -27.75 13.86
C GLU A 173 -13.74 -28.48 12.79
N ASP A 174 -15.03 -28.69 13.07
CA ASP A 174 -15.97 -29.35 12.15
C ASP A 174 -16.29 -28.50 10.91
N GLU A 175 -16.78 -29.12 9.84
CA GLU A 175 -17.21 -28.45 8.61
C GLU A 175 -18.43 -27.53 8.84
N THR A 176 -19.27 -27.84 9.84
CA THR A 176 -20.38 -26.95 10.25
C THR A 176 -19.93 -25.73 11.03
N SER A 177 -18.68 -25.68 11.51
CA SER A 177 -18.17 -24.52 12.24
C SER A 177 -18.06 -23.30 11.33
N GLU A 178 -18.47 -22.14 11.85
CA GLU A 178 -18.54 -20.91 11.05
C GLU A 178 -17.21 -20.52 10.37
N PRO A 179 -16.01 -20.73 10.97
CA PRO A 179 -14.74 -20.53 10.28
C PRO A 179 -14.55 -21.46 9.09
N THR A 180 -14.82 -22.76 9.21
CA THR A 180 -14.65 -23.72 8.12
C THR A 180 -15.66 -23.44 7.00
N LYS A 181 -16.93 -23.22 7.34
CA LYS A 181 -18.00 -22.88 6.39
C LYS A 181 -17.72 -21.58 5.61
N SER A 182 -17.28 -20.52 6.29
CA SER A 182 -16.87 -19.27 5.66
C SER A 182 -15.66 -19.44 4.72
N LEU A 183 -14.68 -20.27 5.11
CA LEU A 183 -13.54 -20.60 4.25
C LEU A 183 -13.93 -21.44 3.03
N LEU A 184 -14.82 -22.44 3.18
CA LEU A 184 -15.35 -23.23 2.06
C LEU A 184 -16.11 -22.34 1.06
N THR A 185 -16.87 -21.36 1.55
CA THR A 185 -17.53 -20.35 0.70
C THR A 185 -16.51 -19.50 -0.06
N LEU A 186 -15.34 -19.19 0.53
CA LEU A 186 -14.25 -18.52 -0.16
C LEU A 186 -13.56 -19.41 -1.20
N VAL A 187 -13.46 -20.73 -0.99
CA VAL A 187 -12.89 -21.65 -1.98
C VAL A 187 -13.70 -21.59 -3.27
N ASP A 188 -15.01 -21.84 -3.19
CA ASP A 188 -15.95 -21.78 -4.32
C ASP A 188 -15.84 -20.45 -5.08
N LYS A 189 -15.82 -19.31 -4.37
CA LYS A 189 -15.68 -17.98 -4.98
C LYS A 189 -14.27 -17.63 -5.48
N CYS A 190 -13.29 -18.49 -5.26
CA CYS A 190 -11.97 -18.39 -5.90
C CYS A 190 -11.79 -19.33 -7.11
N GLU A 191 -12.76 -20.20 -7.43
CA GLU A 191 -12.69 -21.15 -8.54
C GLU A 191 -13.04 -20.54 -9.91
N PHE A 192 -12.27 -19.54 -10.33
CA PHE A 192 -12.37 -18.95 -11.66
C PHE A 192 -11.00 -18.67 -12.30
N LYS A 193 -10.98 -18.44 -13.61
CA LYS A 193 -9.78 -18.09 -14.37
C LYS A 193 -9.95 -16.72 -14.99
N LEU A 194 -9.08 -15.80 -14.60
CA LEU A 194 -8.94 -14.48 -15.19
C LEU A 194 -8.30 -14.58 -16.58
N ASN A 195 -9.09 -14.36 -17.64
CA ASN A 195 -8.66 -14.47 -19.04
C ASN A 195 -9.06 -13.23 -19.87
N ILE A 196 -8.06 -12.58 -20.48
CA ILE A 196 -8.18 -11.32 -21.22
C ILE A 196 -8.07 -11.52 -22.74
N SER A 197 -8.15 -12.77 -23.25
CA SER A 197 -7.98 -13.04 -24.69
C SER A 197 -9.11 -12.48 -25.57
N ASN A 198 -10.31 -12.28 -25.03
CA ASN A 198 -11.51 -11.90 -25.76
C ASN A 198 -12.42 -11.00 -24.89
N SER A 199 -13.16 -10.05 -25.49
CA SER A 199 -14.06 -9.13 -24.76
C SER A 199 -15.09 -9.84 -23.87
N ASN A 200 -15.75 -10.87 -24.40
CA ASN A 200 -16.77 -11.62 -23.66
C ASN A 200 -16.18 -12.41 -22.48
N THR A 201 -14.88 -12.76 -22.52
CA THR A 201 -14.20 -13.40 -21.36
C THR A 201 -13.68 -12.40 -20.35
N GLU A 202 -13.42 -11.15 -20.78
CA GLU A 202 -13.06 -10.03 -19.91
C GLU A 202 -14.24 -9.61 -19.03
N ASP A 203 -15.43 -9.36 -19.60
CA ASP A 203 -16.63 -9.00 -18.83
C ASP A 203 -17.00 -10.07 -17.78
N LYS A 204 -16.89 -11.36 -18.15
CA LYS A 204 -17.07 -12.46 -17.19
C LYS A 204 -16.00 -12.42 -16.09
N SER A 205 -14.73 -12.28 -16.45
CA SER A 205 -13.60 -12.21 -15.51
C SER A 205 -13.77 -11.06 -14.49
N ILE A 206 -14.31 -9.92 -14.93
CA ILE A 206 -14.60 -8.76 -14.07
C ILE A 206 -15.81 -9.02 -13.17
N SER A 207 -16.87 -9.64 -13.69
CA SER A 207 -18.05 -10.05 -12.91
C SER A 207 -17.70 -11.08 -11.82
N ASP A 208 -16.82 -12.04 -12.12
CA ASP A 208 -16.34 -13.03 -11.15
C ASP A 208 -15.51 -12.32 -10.04
N CYS A 209 -14.67 -11.34 -10.40
CA CYS A 209 -13.96 -10.49 -9.43
C CYS A 209 -14.90 -9.65 -8.55
N GLU A 210 -15.94 -9.04 -9.12
CA GLU A 210 -16.95 -8.30 -8.35
C GLU A 210 -17.67 -9.22 -7.37
N THR A 211 -17.98 -10.45 -7.80
CA THR A 211 -18.64 -11.47 -6.96
C THR A 211 -17.76 -11.87 -5.79
N LEU A 212 -16.47 -12.17 -6.02
CA LEU A 212 -15.50 -12.43 -4.96
C LEU A 212 -15.39 -11.24 -3.99
N ILE A 213 -15.30 -10.01 -4.50
CA ILE A 213 -15.26 -8.79 -3.67
C ILE A 213 -16.53 -8.64 -2.82
N LYS A 214 -17.72 -8.96 -3.34
CA LYS A 214 -18.97 -8.96 -2.57
C LYS A 214 -18.93 -9.99 -1.45
N THR A 215 -18.53 -11.23 -1.73
CA THR A 215 -18.36 -12.28 -0.70
C THR A 215 -17.40 -11.84 0.39
N ILE A 216 -16.24 -11.27 0.03
CA ILE A 216 -15.27 -10.76 1.01
C ILE A 216 -15.84 -9.54 1.79
N THR A 217 -16.68 -8.70 1.18
CA THR A 217 -17.35 -7.59 1.88
C THR A 217 -18.30 -8.11 2.96
N ASN A 218 -19.10 -9.12 2.63
CA ASN A 218 -20.03 -9.73 3.59
C ASN A 218 -19.27 -10.40 4.75
N LEU A 219 -18.12 -11.01 4.47
CA LEU A 219 -17.23 -11.56 5.51
C LEU A 219 -16.60 -10.47 6.39
N GLU A 220 -16.25 -9.30 5.86
CA GLU A 220 -15.73 -8.16 6.66
C GLU A 220 -16.77 -7.64 7.68
N GLN A 221 -18.06 -7.76 7.34
CA GLN A 221 -19.20 -7.34 8.17
C GLN A 221 -19.66 -8.40 9.19
N ALA A 222 -19.31 -9.67 8.98
CA ALA A 222 -19.70 -10.78 9.84
C ALA A 222 -18.69 -11.05 10.97
N GLU A 223 -19.15 -11.73 12.04
CA GLU A 223 -18.34 -12.05 13.23
C GLU A 223 -17.05 -12.84 12.90
N ILE A 224 -17.06 -13.60 11.81
CA ILE A 224 -15.88 -14.29 11.27
C ILE A 224 -14.67 -13.37 11.04
N ASN A 225 -14.87 -12.09 10.72
CA ASN A 225 -13.77 -11.12 10.59
C ASN A 225 -12.99 -10.94 11.91
N THR A 226 -13.70 -10.96 13.05
CA THR A 226 -13.10 -10.93 14.40
C THR A 226 -12.26 -12.17 14.63
N ILE A 227 -12.76 -13.36 14.24
CA ILE A 227 -12.03 -14.63 14.37
C ILE A 227 -10.79 -14.65 13.47
N ILE A 228 -10.90 -14.25 12.19
CA ILE A 228 -9.75 -14.14 11.27
C ILE A 228 -8.72 -13.15 11.84
N SER A 229 -9.18 -12.02 12.38
CA SER A 229 -8.32 -11.00 12.98
C SER A 229 -7.60 -11.49 14.23
N GLN A 230 -8.28 -12.24 15.11
CA GLN A 230 -7.67 -12.82 16.30
C GLN A 230 -6.66 -13.91 15.92
N ARG A 231 -7.04 -14.87 15.08
CA ARG A 231 -6.14 -15.94 14.62
C ARG A 231 -4.92 -15.40 13.86
N ALA A 232 -5.04 -14.24 13.20
CA ALA A 232 -3.90 -13.54 12.60
C ALA A 232 -3.01 -12.84 13.63
N LYS A 233 -3.55 -12.25 14.71
CA LYS A 233 -2.75 -11.71 15.83
C LYS A 233 -1.98 -12.83 16.54
N ASP A 234 -2.66 -13.93 16.86
CA ASP A 234 -2.04 -15.13 17.44
C ASP A 234 -0.94 -15.68 16.50
N GLY A 235 -1.20 -15.66 15.19
CA GLY A 235 -0.24 -16.05 14.16
C GLY A 235 0.98 -15.14 14.06
N GLU A 236 0.81 -13.82 14.23
CA GLU A 236 1.92 -12.85 14.28
C GLU A 236 2.81 -13.09 15.52
N MET A 237 2.24 -13.46 16.67
CA MET A 237 2.99 -13.83 17.87
C MET A 237 3.70 -15.19 17.74
N THR A 238 3.02 -16.19 17.17
CA THR A 238 3.52 -17.58 17.06
C THR A 238 4.32 -17.86 15.78
N ARG A 239 4.54 -16.84 14.93
CA ARG A 239 5.11 -16.96 13.57
C ARG A 239 4.31 -17.91 12.65
N SER A 240 3.02 -18.13 12.93
CA SER A 240 2.12 -18.93 12.10
C SER A 240 1.49 -18.07 10.99
N GLU A 241 1.91 -18.33 9.75
CA GLU A 241 1.55 -17.49 8.60
C GLU A 241 0.12 -17.58 8.02
N PRO A 242 -0.63 -18.71 8.05
CA PRO A 242 -1.85 -18.88 7.24
C PRO A 242 -2.89 -17.78 7.40
N TRP A 243 -3.37 -17.56 8.62
CA TRP A 243 -4.38 -16.55 8.93
C TRP A 243 -3.88 -15.14 8.62
N CYS A 244 -2.59 -14.90 8.82
CA CYS A 244 -1.93 -13.66 8.48
C CYS A 244 -1.94 -13.43 6.94
N LYS A 245 -1.68 -14.46 6.13
CA LYS A 245 -1.74 -14.41 4.66
C LYS A 245 -3.17 -14.15 4.20
N LEU A 246 -4.14 -14.91 4.72
CA LEU A 246 -5.57 -14.75 4.40
C LEU A 246 -6.02 -13.31 4.65
N ARG A 247 -5.85 -12.81 5.89
CA ARG A 247 -6.22 -11.45 6.30
C ARG A 247 -5.60 -10.38 5.37
N HIS A 248 -4.36 -10.59 4.92
CA HIS A 248 -3.70 -9.70 3.96
C HIS A 248 -4.36 -9.71 2.58
N PHE A 249 -4.62 -10.89 1.99
CA PHE A 249 -5.17 -10.97 0.64
C PHE A 249 -6.65 -10.55 0.58
N LEU A 250 -7.47 -10.88 1.59
CA LEU A 250 -8.83 -10.33 1.72
C LEU A 250 -8.80 -8.79 1.69
N GLY A 251 -7.89 -8.19 2.48
CA GLY A 251 -7.67 -6.74 2.49
C GLY A 251 -7.21 -6.15 1.15
N ARG A 252 -6.45 -6.89 0.32
CA ARG A 252 -6.07 -6.45 -1.04
C ARG A 252 -7.29 -6.33 -1.95
N TRP A 253 -8.16 -7.34 -1.95
CA TRP A 253 -9.36 -7.38 -2.79
C TRP A 253 -10.36 -6.28 -2.39
N LEU A 254 -10.64 -6.14 -1.09
CA LEU A 254 -11.49 -5.05 -0.57
C LEU A 254 -10.94 -3.66 -0.89
N SER A 255 -9.62 -3.52 -1.00
CA SER A 255 -8.97 -2.23 -1.27
C SER A 255 -9.39 -1.61 -2.60
N TYR A 256 -9.80 -2.41 -3.60
CA TYR A 256 -10.34 -1.93 -4.89
C TYR A 256 -11.78 -1.41 -4.75
N ARG A 257 -12.65 -2.10 -4.01
CA ARG A 257 -14.00 -1.57 -3.68
C ARG A 257 -13.91 -0.25 -2.92
N LYS A 258 -13.00 -0.19 -1.93
CA LYS A 258 -12.72 1.02 -1.14
C LYS A 258 -12.11 2.15 -1.99
N ALA A 259 -11.40 1.83 -3.08
CA ALA A 259 -10.93 2.82 -4.05
C ALA A 259 -12.10 3.37 -4.88
N ALA A 260 -12.95 2.51 -5.45
CA ALA A 260 -14.09 2.92 -6.27
C ALA A 260 -15.10 3.79 -5.49
N LEU A 261 -15.46 3.37 -4.27
CA LEU A 261 -16.29 4.17 -3.35
C LEU A 261 -15.64 5.53 -3.06
N GLY A 262 -14.35 5.54 -2.74
CA GLY A 262 -13.60 6.75 -2.43
C GLY A 262 -13.56 7.75 -3.58
N ILE A 263 -13.29 7.29 -4.80
CA ILE A 263 -13.20 8.14 -5.99
C ILE A 263 -14.54 8.81 -6.29
N VAL A 264 -15.66 8.07 -6.20
CA VAL A 264 -17.01 8.62 -6.41
C VAL A 264 -17.48 9.49 -5.23
N ALA A 265 -16.98 9.27 -4.01
CA ALA A 265 -17.22 10.17 -2.88
C ALA A 265 -16.48 11.51 -3.05
N VAL A 266 -15.24 11.43 -3.52
CA VAL A 266 -14.41 12.61 -3.80
C VAL A 266 -15.00 13.44 -4.93
N SER A 267 -15.55 12.84 -5.99
CA SER A 267 -16.17 13.63 -7.08
C SER A 267 -17.47 14.34 -6.69
N LYS A 268 -18.18 13.87 -5.65
CA LYS A 268 -19.31 14.62 -5.08
C LYS A 268 -18.87 15.76 -4.17
N ARG A 269 -17.71 15.62 -3.52
CA ARG A 269 -17.19 16.60 -2.54
C ARG A 269 -16.35 17.70 -3.20
N TRP A 270 -15.59 17.34 -4.23
CA TRP A 270 -14.73 18.19 -5.04
C TRP A 270 -14.92 17.83 -6.53
N PRO A 271 -16.07 18.17 -7.16
CA PRO A 271 -16.32 17.91 -8.58
C PRO A 271 -15.22 18.46 -9.48
N GLU A 272 -14.63 19.60 -9.10
CA GLU A 272 -13.55 20.28 -9.80
C GLU A 272 -12.26 19.46 -9.92
N LEU A 273 -12.06 18.42 -9.08
CA LEU A 273 -10.97 17.46 -9.27
C LEU A 273 -11.13 16.62 -10.56
N PHE A 274 -12.30 16.60 -11.18
CA PHE A 274 -12.63 15.75 -12.32
C PHE A 274 -13.02 16.55 -13.58
N LEU A 275 -12.83 17.87 -13.56
CA LEU A 275 -13.12 18.79 -14.67
C LEU A 275 -11.84 19.41 -15.21
N ASP A 276 -11.74 19.56 -16.53
CA ASP A 276 -10.64 20.24 -17.24
C ASP A 276 -9.22 19.87 -16.76
N PHE A 277 -9.07 18.59 -16.38
CA PHE A 277 -7.87 18.07 -15.73
C PHE A 277 -6.75 17.75 -16.73
N GLU A 278 -5.51 17.95 -16.30
CA GLU A 278 -4.32 17.59 -17.06
C GLU A 278 -3.65 16.34 -16.44
N VAL A 279 -3.07 15.46 -17.26
CA VAL A 279 -2.35 14.25 -16.77
C VAL A 279 -0.95 14.16 -17.37
N THR A 280 0.07 14.30 -16.53
CA THR A 280 1.48 14.06 -16.85
C THR A 280 1.90 12.70 -16.32
N MET A 281 2.46 11.85 -17.19
CA MET A 281 3.18 10.65 -16.79
C MET A 281 4.67 10.95 -16.82
N VAL A 282 5.32 10.97 -15.65
CA VAL A 282 6.77 11.14 -15.53
C VAL A 282 7.46 9.85 -16.02
N PRO A 283 8.39 9.91 -16.97
CA PRO A 283 9.19 8.75 -17.37
C PRO A 283 9.94 8.15 -16.19
N SER A 284 9.96 6.81 -16.07
CA SER A 284 10.71 6.15 -15.00
C SER A 284 12.21 6.43 -15.12
N GLY A 285 12.84 6.77 -14.00
CA GLY A 285 14.27 7.05 -13.92
C GLY A 285 15.14 5.87 -14.37
N SER A 286 16.33 6.19 -14.90
CA SER A 286 17.33 5.20 -15.29
C SER A 286 17.73 4.30 -14.11
N ARG A 287 18.04 3.03 -14.42
CA ARG A 287 18.61 2.09 -13.45
C ARG A 287 20.13 2.26 -13.44
N LEU A 288 20.72 2.39 -12.25
CA LEU A 288 22.17 2.45 -12.09
C LEU A 288 22.82 1.07 -12.31
N PRO A 289 24.12 1.04 -12.66
CA PRO A 289 24.95 -0.15 -12.48
C PRO A 289 24.98 -0.62 -11.01
N ASN A 290 25.63 -1.74 -10.73
CA ASN A 290 25.86 -2.14 -9.34
C ASN A 290 26.76 -1.08 -8.65
N PRO A 291 26.33 -0.47 -7.54
CA PRO A 291 27.09 0.58 -6.87
C PRO A 291 28.26 0.04 -6.02
N ILE A 292 28.39 -1.28 -5.86
CA ILE A 292 29.51 -1.89 -5.15
C ILE A 292 30.74 -1.92 -6.07
N LEU A 293 31.57 -0.88 -5.97
CA LEU A 293 32.78 -0.73 -6.78
C LEU A 293 34.05 -1.31 -6.15
N ARG A 294 34.06 -1.54 -4.83
CA ARG A 294 35.22 -2.12 -4.13
C ARG A 294 35.38 -3.60 -4.44
N SER A 295 36.62 -4.05 -4.58
CA SER A 295 37.00 -5.46 -4.46
C SER A 295 36.78 -5.93 -3.02
N ASP A 296 36.19 -7.11 -2.87
CA ASP A 296 36.00 -7.86 -1.61
C ASP A 296 35.52 -7.05 -0.39
N PRO A 297 34.34 -6.39 -0.45
CA PRO A 297 33.72 -5.79 0.72
C PRO A 297 33.30 -6.87 1.73
N THR A 298 33.72 -6.69 2.99
CA THR A 298 33.31 -7.52 4.14
C THR A 298 32.52 -6.70 5.16
N SER A 299 31.73 -7.37 5.99
CA SER A 299 31.04 -6.80 7.15
C SER A 299 31.99 -6.07 8.09
N SER A 300 33.14 -6.68 8.42
CA SER A 300 34.19 -6.06 9.27
C SER A 300 34.73 -4.75 8.67
N ILE A 301 35.01 -4.69 7.36
CA ILE A 301 35.43 -3.44 6.68
C ILE A 301 34.33 -2.37 6.73
N ILE A 302 33.07 -2.75 6.45
CA ILE A 302 31.93 -1.81 6.51
C ILE A 302 31.79 -1.26 7.93
N MET A 303 31.82 -2.12 8.95
CA MET A 303 31.71 -1.71 10.35
C MET A 303 32.86 -0.81 10.79
N GLN A 304 34.10 -1.08 10.36
CA GLN A 304 35.24 -0.19 10.63
C GLN A 304 35.02 1.21 10.04
N HIS A 305 34.48 1.34 8.82
CA HIS A 305 34.12 2.65 8.26
C HIS A 305 33.00 3.34 9.04
N ILE A 306 31.97 2.59 9.47
CA ILE A 306 30.86 3.14 10.28
C ILE A 306 31.39 3.73 11.59
N VAL A 307 32.16 2.94 12.35
CA VAL A 307 32.76 3.32 13.63
C VAL A 307 33.68 4.55 13.46
N ALA A 308 34.53 4.56 12.43
CA ALA A 308 35.43 5.67 12.15
C ALA A 308 34.69 6.97 11.77
N GLN A 309 33.64 6.88 10.94
CA GLN A 309 32.86 8.06 10.52
C GLN A 309 32.00 8.64 11.64
N ASP A 310 31.45 7.80 12.53
CA ASP A 310 30.71 8.26 13.72
C ASP A 310 31.62 8.66 14.89
N LYS A 311 32.95 8.59 14.71
CA LYS A 311 33.97 8.83 15.76
C LYS A 311 33.72 8.01 17.04
N SER A 312 33.11 6.84 16.87
CA SER A 312 32.82 5.92 17.96
C SER A 312 34.10 5.18 18.37
N GLN A 313 34.27 4.96 19.67
CA GLN A 313 35.29 4.06 20.23
C GLN A 313 34.66 2.80 20.84
N ASP A 314 33.45 2.46 20.39
CA ASP A 314 32.68 1.35 20.94
C ASP A 314 33.28 -0.01 20.50
N LEU A 315 34.14 -0.53 21.37
CA LEU A 315 34.79 -1.83 21.20
C LEU A 315 33.79 -3.00 21.09
N GLN A 316 32.55 -2.84 21.60
CA GLN A 316 31.52 -3.87 21.45
C GLN A 316 31.05 -3.98 20.00
N LEU A 317 30.90 -2.86 19.28
CA LEU A 317 30.54 -2.87 17.86
C LEU A 317 31.61 -3.52 16.97
N LEU A 318 32.89 -3.39 17.34
CA LEU A 318 33.99 -4.06 16.64
C LEU A 318 34.01 -5.56 16.91
N GLN A 319 33.65 -6.00 18.13
CA GLN A 319 33.50 -7.42 18.44
C GLN A 319 32.28 -8.03 17.74
N GLU A 320 31.14 -7.33 17.73
CA GLU A 320 29.93 -7.73 17.01
C GLU A 320 30.21 -7.90 15.50
N ALA A 321 31.10 -7.09 14.91
CA ALA A 321 31.49 -7.21 13.51
C ALA A 321 32.23 -8.53 13.18
N GLU A 322 32.98 -9.12 14.12
CA GLU A 322 33.57 -10.45 13.94
C GLU A 322 32.55 -11.58 14.18
N ASP A 323 31.55 -11.37 15.03
CA ASP A 323 30.42 -12.30 15.17
C ASP A 323 29.57 -12.36 13.88
N LEU A 324 29.39 -11.24 13.17
CA LEU A 324 28.70 -11.20 11.86
C LEU A 324 29.36 -12.09 10.80
N LYS A 325 30.68 -12.23 10.84
CA LYS A 325 31.45 -13.09 9.93
C LYS A 325 31.09 -14.57 10.11
N GLN A 326 30.74 -14.98 11.33
CA GLN A 326 30.26 -16.33 11.65
C GLN A 326 28.81 -16.57 11.18
N MET A 327 28.08 -15.50 10.87
CA MET A 327 26.67 -15.53 10.46
C MET A 327 26.46 -15.54 8.93
N GLU A 328 27.47 -15.90 8.13
CA GLU A 328 27.42 -15.92 6.64
C GLU A 328 27.10 -14.56 5.98
N ILE A 329 27.17 -13.45 6.74
CA ILE A 329 26.86 -12.09 6.27
C ILE A 329 27.74 -11.71 5.08
N ASP A 330 29.04 -12.02 5.15
CA ASP A 330 30.01 -11.72 4.10
C ASP A 330 29.67 -12.39 2.75
N ASP A 331 29.08 -13.58 2.76
CA ASP A 331 28.65 -14.24 1.52
C ASP A 331 27.47 -13.55 0.87
N ILE A 332 26.55 -12.97 1.66
CA ILE A 332 25.43 -12.18 1.15
C ILE A 332 25.92 -10.83 0.61
N ILE A 333 26.95 -10.25 1.21
CA ILE A 333 27.63 -9.04 0.72
C ILE A 333 28.33 -9.34 -0.62
N ARG A 334 29.18 -10.38 -0.68
CA ARG A 334 29.84 -10.86 -1.92
C ARG A 334 28.83 -11.19 -3.03
N ALA A 335 27.77 -11.94 -2.71
CA ALA A 335 26.70 -12.26 -3.66
C ALA A 335 25.97 -11.01 -4.18
N SER A 336 25.90 -9.94 -3.38
CA SER A 336 25.32 -8.65 -3.80
C SER A 336 26.27 -7.89 -4.75
N GLN A 337 27.58 -7.95 -4.55
CA GLN A 337 28.60 -7.36 -5.44
C GLN A 337 28.56 -7.95 -6.86
N ILE A 338 28.47 -9.28 -6.99
CA ILE A 338 28.40 -9.94 -8.31
C ILE A 338 26.98 -9.97 -8.91
N SER A 339 25.97 -9.44 -8.21
CA SER A 339 24.57 -9.57 -8.62
C SER A 339 24.24 -8.71 -9.84
N ARG A 340 23.79 -9.36 -10.93
CA ARG A 340 23.16 -8.68 -12.07
C ARG A 340 21.83 -8.01 -11.70
N ASN A 341 21.19 -8.43 -10.61
CA ASN A 341 19.91 -7.92 -10.12
C ASN A 341 20.06 -6.77 -9.10
N PHE A 342 21.29 -6.42 -8.71
CA PHE A 342 21.54 -5.16 -8.01
C PHE A 342 21.66 -4.05 -9.05
N ARG A 343 20.53 -3.39 -9.29
CA ARG A 343 20.35 -2.30 -10.24
C ARG A 343 19.48 -1.24 -9.57
N PRO A 344 20.08 -0.29 -8.83
CA PRO A 344 19.36 0.75 -8.14
C PRO A 344 18.44 1.54 -9.08
N LEU A 345 17.23 1.86 -8.63
CA LEU A 345 16.19 2.55 -9.37
C LEU A 345 15.55 3.64 -8.49
N LEU A 346 15.05 4.69 -9.14
CA LEU A 346 14.41 5.79 -8.42
C LEU A 346 12.98 5.38 -8.05
N HIS A 347 12.65 5.45 -6.77
CA HIS A 347 11.30 5.11 -6.30
C HIS A 347 10.29 6.19 -6.70
N ALA A 348 9.04 5.80 -6.93
CA ALA A 348 8.00 6.62 -7.54
C ALA A 348 7.74 7.92 -6.78
N GLU A 349 7.73 7.89 -5.44
CA GLU A 349 7.51 9.09 -4.62
C GLU A 349 8.61 10.13 -4.86
N VAL A 350 9.86 9.66 -4.92
CA VAL A 350 11.05 10.48 -5.16
C VAL A 350 11.11 10.96 -6.62
N LEU A 351 10.71 10.12 -7.58
CA LEU A 351 10.62 10.46 -9.00
C LEU A 351 9.60 11.59 -9.26
N VAL A 352 8.43 11.54 -8.60
CA VAL A 352 7.45 12.65 -8.69
C VAL A 352 8.07 13.93 -8.15
N TYR A 353 8.67 13.89 -6.95
CA TYR A 353 9.28 15.08 -6.37
C TYR A 353 10.45 15.64 -7.19
N GLU A 354 11.32 14.79 -7.74
CA GLU A 354 12.41 15.20 -8.64
C GLU A 354 11.87 15.90 -9.89
N HIS A 355 10.76 15.43 -10.47
CA HIS A 355 10.11 16.09 -11.59
C HIS A 355 9.50 17.45 -11.19
N LEU A 356 8.82 17.53 -10.03
CA LEU A 356 8.27 18.80 -9.52
C LEU A 356 9.39 19.83 -9.28
N LEU A 357 10.53 19.40 -8.74
CA LEU A 357 11.71 20.22 -8.53
C LEU A 357 12.26 20.77 -9.85
N LYS A 358 12.49 19.90 -10.83
CA LYS A 358 12.96 20.26 -12.19
C LYS A 358 12.01 21.21 -12.92
N SER A 359 10.72 21.19 -12.59
CA SER A 359 9.68 22.07 -13.14
C SER A 359 9.41 23.34 -12.32
N GLY A 360 10.07 23.53 -11.16
CA GLY A 360 9.81 24.67 -10.25
C GLY A 360 8.45 24.63 -9.53
N GLN A 361 7.85 23.45 -9.39
CA GLN A 361 6.49 23.24 -8.88
C GLN A 361 6.44 22.61 -7.47
N THR A 362 7.46 22.86 -6.65
CA THR A 362 7.58 22.31 -5.28
C THR A 362 6.92 23.17 -4.20
N ALA A 363 6.64 24.45 -4.47
CA ALA A 363 6.00 25.37 -3.53
C ALA A 363 4.56 24.93 -3.19
N VAL A 364 4.11 25.25 -1.97
CA VAL A 364 2.76 24.88 -1.46
C VAL A 364 1.64 25.43 -2.35
N GLU A 365 1.83 26.62 -2.91
CA GLU A 365 0.90 27.31 -3.82
C GLU A 365 0.68 26.56 -5.14
N CYS A 366 1.64 25.73 -5.56
CA CYS A 366 1.53 24.89 -6.75
C CYS A 366 0.60 23.70 -6.53
N TYR A 367 0.40 23.24 -5.30
CA TYR A 367 -0.43 22.07 -5.00
C TYR A 367 -1.93 22.42 -4.98
N TRP A 368 -2.74 21.45 -5.39
CA TRP A 368 -4.19 21.55 -5.27
C TRP A 368 -4.61 21.85 -3.82
N ASN A 369 -5.46 22.87 -3.63
CA ASN A 369 -5.89 23.36 -2.31
C ASN A 369 -4.74 23.64 -1.30
N ARG A 370 -3.51 23.90 -1.77
CA ARG A 370 -2.30 24.00 -0.93
C ARG A 370 -1.99 22.74 -0.12
N TRP A 371 -2.53 21.59 -0.52
CA TRP A 371 -2.27 20.30 0.11
C TRP A 371 -1.04 19.66 -0.52
N ASN A 372 0.14 20.09 -0.09
CA ASN A 372 1.44 19.59 -0.55
C ASN A 372 1.64 18.12 -0.14
N TYR A 373 1.11 17.19 -0.94
CA TYR A 373 1.10 15.76 -0.65
C TYR A 373 1.45 14.92 -1.87
N ILE A 374 2.36 13.97 -1.68
CA ILE A 374 2.66 12.90 -2.65
C ILE A 374 2.10 11.59 -2.08
N GLY A 375 1.03 11.10 -2.70
CA GLY A 375 0.43 9.80 -2.36
C GLY A 375 1.04 8.67 -3.18
N SER A 376 0.96 7.44 -2.65
CA SER A 376 1.66 6.28 -3.20
C SER A 376 0.88 4.98 -3.03
N SER A 377 1.02 4.04 -3.98
CA SER A 377 0.28 2.76 -3.96
C SER A 377 0.54 1.93 -2.70
N LYS A 378 1.74 2.07 -2.13
CA LYS A 378 2.18 1.47 -0.87
C LYS A 378 2.61 2.54 0.14
N PRO A 379 2.61 2.26 1.45
CA PRO A 379 3.32 3.05 2.45
C PRO A 379 4.76 3.33 2.00
N THR A 380 5.37 4.43 2.43
CA THR A 380 6.74 4.77 1.99
C THR A 380 7.75 3.74 2.49
N CYS A 381 8.82 3.51 1.72
CA CYS A 381 9.93 2.70 2.19
C CYS A 381 10.86 3.48 3.13
N ARG A 382 11.76 2.79 3.85
CA ARG A 382 12.66 3.45 4.81
C ARG A 382 13.54 4.53 4.17
N LEU A 383 14.04 4.29 2.95
CA LEU A 383 14.91 5.23 2.24
C LEU A 383 14.13 6.42 1.65
N CYS A 384 12.93 6.20 1.10
CA CYS A 384 12.04 7.31 0.73
C CYS A 384 11.69 8.16 1.96
N HIS A 385 11.38 7.53 3.09
CA HIS A 385 11.06 8.24 4.33
C HIS A 385 12.23 9.12 4.80
N TYR A 386 13.46 8.60 4.84
CA TYR A 386 14.64 9.39 5.21
C TYR A 386 14.96 10.49 4.19
N TYR A 387 14.75 10.25 2.89
CA TYR A 387 14.88 11.27 1.87
C TYR A 387 13.94 12.46 2.16
N PHE A 388 12.63 12.22 2.27
CA PHE A 388 11.66 13.28 2.57
C PHE A 388 11.85 13.90 3.96
N GLN A 389 12.31 13.15 4.96
CA GLN A 389 12.66 13.73 6.26
C GLN A 389 13.84 14.69 6.18
N ALA A 390 14.87 14.37 5.39
CA ALA A 390 16.08 15.17 5.27
C ALA A 390 15.85 16.51 4.56
N LEU A 391 14.88 16.59 3.62
CA LEU A 391 14.55 17.84 2.90
C LEU A 391 14.23 19.01 3.86
N GLN A 392 14.71 20.20 3.48
CA GLN A 392 14.39 21.48 4.12
C GLN A 392 13.17 22.16 3.47
N GLY A 393 12.71 23.26 4.08
CA GLY A 393 11.61 24.07 3.56
C GLY A 393 10.25 23.35 3.50
N ASP A 394 9.42 23.77 2.54
CA ASP A 394 8.03 23.31 2.34
C ASP A 394 7.93 21.92 1.70
N LYS A 395 8.65 20.94 2.27
CA LYS A 395 8.63 19.55 1.80
C LYS A 395 7.21 18.97 1.78
N PRO A 396 6.84 18.19 0.74
CA PRO A 396 5.53 17.56 0.69
C PRO A 396 5.39 16.49 1.78
N GLY A 397 4.18 16.40 2.32
CA GLY A 397 3.76 15.23 3.07
C GLY A 397 3.78 13.98 2.19
N VAL A 398 4.13 12.85 2.78
CA VAL A 398 4.10 11.53 2.12
C VAL A 398 3.37 10.52 2.98
N ARG A 399 2.97 9.39 2.39
CA ARG A 399 2.34 8.30 3.14
C ARG A 399 3.27 7.78 4.25
N SER A 400 2.71 7.41 5.40
CA SER A 400 3.49 6.84 6.52
C SER A 400 4.31 5.64 6.08
N THR A 401 5.44 5.41 6.75
CA THR A 401 6.44 4.42 6.34
C THR A 401 6.09 2.99 6.80
N HIS A 402 6.40 1.98 5.98
CA HIS A 402 6.41 0.58 6.42
C HIS A 402 7.80 0.12 6.90
N ASN A 403 8.79 1.01 6.96
CA ASN A 403 10.16 0.78 7.45
C ASN A 403 10.98 -0.34 6.77
N ASN A 404 10.57 -0.89 5.63
CA ASN A 404 11.43 -1.86 4.91
C ASN A 404 12.50 -1.12 4.12
N LEU A 405 13.71 -1.65 4.19
CA LEU A 405 14.82 -1.28 3.33
C LEU A 405 14.71 -1.99 1.97
N TYR A 406 14.93 -1.27 0.88
CA TYR A 406 15.11 -1.85 -0.45
C TYR A 406 16.50 -1.51 -0.96
N ARG A 407 17.39 -2.51 -1.09
CA ARG A 407 18.76 -2.28 -1.58
C ARG A 407 18.82 -1.64 -2.97
N ASN A 408 17.81 -1.89 -3.80
CA ASN A 408 17.69 -1.34 -5.16
C ASN A 408 17.09 0.09 -5.19
N TRP A 409 17.06 0.83 -4.10
CA TRP A 409 16.72 2.26 -4.11
C TRP A 409 17.93 3.11 -4.54
N ARG A 410 17.71 4.26 -5.20
CA ARG A 410 18.75 5.27 -5.47
C ARG A 410 18.33 6.68 -5.06
N LEU A 411 19.34 7.50 -4.79
CA LEU A 411 19.20 8.95 -4.65
C LEU A 411 18.77 9.56 -6.00
N PRO A 412 17.92 10.62 -6.02
CA PRO A 412 17.61 11.34 -7.25
C PRO A 412 18.83 12.05 -7.84
N GLU A 413 18.68 12.50 -9.08
CA GLU A 413 19.62 13.38 -9.75
C GLU A 413 19.51 14.79 -9.16
N CYS A 414 20.37 15.08 -8.18
CA CYS A 414 20.57 16.43 -7.67
C CYS A 414 21.36 17.24 -8.72
N HIS A 415 20.68 18.20 -9.36
CA HIS A 415 21.36 19.29 -10.06
C HIS A 415 22.01 20.23 -9.02
N GLU A 416 23.03 20.97 -9.41
CA GLU A 416 23.80 21.88 -8.52
C GLU A 416 23.02 23.12 -8.07
N ASP A 417 21.75 23.22 -8.47
CA ASP A 417 20.85 24.31 -8.16
C ASP A 417 20.41 24.30 -6.68
N GLU A 418 20.33 25.47 -6.05
CA GLU A 418 20.01 25.64 -4.62
C GLU A 418 18.57 25.22 -4.26
N SER A 419 17.77 24.83 -5.25
CA SER A 419 16.33 24.51 -5.17
C SER A 419 15.96 23.35 -4.25
N LEU A 420 16.89 22.47 -3.87
CA LEU A 420 16.68 21.44 -2.84
C LEU A 420 16.69 21.99 -1.41
N GLY A 421 17.10 23.25 -1.20
CA GLY A 421 17.38 23.82 0.12
C GLY A 421 18.54 23.11 0.86
N LEU A 422 19.28 22.25 0.16
CA LEU A 422 20.34 21.40 0.67
C LEU A 422 21.35 21.08 -0.43
N ALA A 423 22.63 21.24 -0.11
CA ALA A 423 23.69 20.68 -0.93
C ALA A 423 23.55 19.14 -0.98
N ARG A 424 23.82 18.56 -2.15
CA ARG A 424 23.78 17.11 -2.42
C ARG A 424 24.53 16.29 -1.36
N ASP A 425 25.70 16.77 -0.96
CA ASP A 425 26.55 16.13 0.05
C ASP A 425 25.97 16.19 1.47
N GLU A 426 25.23 17.24 1.81
CA GLU A 426 24.56 17.33 3.11
C GLU A 426 23.38 16.35 3.18
N LEU A 427 22.58 16.27 2.12
CA LEU A 427 21.51 15.27 1.99
C LEU A 427 22.07 13.84 2.08
N LEU A 428 23.13 13.55 1.33
CA LEU A 428 23.83 12.26 1.37
C LEU A 428 24.34 11.94 2.77
N SER A 429 24.97 12.91 3.44
CA SER A 429 25.53 12.76 4.78
C SER A 429 24.43 12.46 5.82
N LYS A 430 23.30 13.16 5.77
CA LYS A 430 22.14 12.90 6.64
C LYS A 430 21.57 11.50 6.45
N LEU A 431 21.39 11.07 5.19
CA LEU A 431 20.93 9.71 4.87
C LEU A 431 21.90 8.64 5.35
N ALA A 432 23.19 8.80 5.08
CA ALA A 432 24.22 7.87 5.48
C ALA A 432 24.36 7.80 7.01
N GLN A 433 24.32 8.93 7.72
CA GLN A 433 24.32 8.98 9.18
C GLN A 433 23.14 8.19 9.76
N ARG A 434 21.90 8.44 9.29
CA ARG A 434 20.73 7.71 9.79
C ARG A 434 20.81 6.20 9.51
N LEU A 435 21.31 5.81 8.34
CA LEU A 435 21.51 4.40 7.99
C LEU A 435 22.58 3.73 8.86
N ARG A 436 23.64 4.45 9.23
CA ARG A 436 24.67 3.96 10.16
C ARG A 436 24.13 3.81 11.58
N THR A 437 23.33 4.76 12.06
CA THR A 437 22.59 4.62 13.33
C THR A 437 21.68 3.40 13.33
N ASP A 438 20.89 3.18 12.26
CA ASP A 438 20.00 2.01 12.14
C ASP A 438 20.75 0.65 12.20
N VAL A 439 21.93 0.56 11.59
CA VAL A 439 22.79 -0.65 11.68
C VAL A 439 23.26 -0.86 13.12
N VAL A 440 23.77 0.19 13.77
CA VAL A 440 24.23 0.15 15.17
C VAL A 440 23.11 -0.23 16.13
N GLU A 441 21.90 0.32 15.96
CA GLU A 441 20.71 -0.05 16.71
C GLU A 441 20.31 -1.52 16.48
N THR A 442 20.34 -2.00 15.23
CA THR A 442 19.96 -3.38 14.87
C THR A 442 20.90 -4.41 15.49
N LEU A 443 22.21 -4.12 15.55
CA LEU A 443 23.20 -4.99 16.20
C LEU A 443 23.02 -5.00 17.72
N LYS A 444 23.00 -3.82 18.36
CA LYS A 444 22.85 -3.68 19.82
C LYS A 444 21.55 -4.25 20.36
N GLU A 445 20.41 -3.96 19.72
CA GLU A 445 19.11 -4.50 20.14
C GLU A 445 18.87 -5.94 19.69
N LYS A 446 19.70 -6.46 18.77
CA LYS A 446 19.49 -7.75 18.08
C LYS A 446 18.08 -7.85 17.49
N LYS A 447 17.61 -6.74 16.87
CA LYS A 447 16.27 -6.60 16.29
C LYS A 447 16.29 -5.94 14.92
N ILE A 448 15.53 -6.49 13.97
CA ILE A 448 15.44 -5.97 12.61
C ILE A 448 14.26 -5.00 12.46
N ARG A 449 14.52 -3.80 11.94
CA ARG A 449 13.48 -2.86 11.48
C ARG A 449 12.87 -3.33 10.14
N ARG A 450 11.94 -4.29 10.18
CA ARG A 450 11.26 -4.85 8.99
C ARG A 450 9.80 -5.26 9.26
N LYS A 451 8.93 -4.89 8.33
CA LYS A 451 7.55 -5.36 8.18
C LYS A 451 7.48 -6.51 7.17
N ALA A 452 6.98 -7.67 7.59
CA ALA A 452 6.84 -8.85 6.73
C ALA A 452 5.98 -8.59 5.47
N ARG A 453 4.98 -7.70 5.55
CA ARG A 453 4.13 -7.30 4.41
C ARG A 453 4.09 -5.78 4.26
N ASP A 454 4.74 -5.29 3.20
CA ASP A 454 5.03 -3.87 2.91
C ASP A 454 3.82 -2.94 2.64
N SER A 455 2.59 -3.33 2.98
CA SER A 455 1.40 -2.61 2.57
C SER A 455 0.35 -2.53 3.67
N ASN A 456 -0.26 -1.35 3.82
CA ASN A 456 -1.39 -1.13 4.71
C ASN A 456 -2.68 -1.34 3.91
N THR A 457 -3.26 -2.54 4.02
CA THR A 457 -4.53 -2.93 3.39
C THR A 457 -5.78 -2.40 4.12
N TYR A 458 -5.60 -1.84 5.32
CA TYR A 458 -6.67 -1.38 6.21
C TYR A 458 -6.75 0.15 6.31
N SER A 459 -6.56 0.87 5.21
CA SER A 459 -7.06 2.25 5.18
C SER A 459 -8.58 2.18 5.13
N SER A 460 -9.24 2.49 6.25
CA SER A 460 -10.65 2.81 6.29
C SER A 460 -10.95 3.93 5.28
N VAL A 461 -12.17 3.94 4.75
CA VAL A 461 -12.68 5.11 4.04
C VAL A 461 -12.91 6.18 5.11
N PRO A 462 -12.32 7.39 5.00
CA PRO A 462 -12.53 8.46 5.95
C PRO A 462 -14.02 8.76 6.13
N ASP A 463 -14.43 9.08 7.34
CA ASP A 463 -15.86 9.18 7.69
C ASP A 463 -16.58 10.27 6.89
N ILE A 464 -15.88 11.35 6.55
CA ILE A 464 -16.34 12.44 5.67
C ILE A 464 -16.55 12.03 4.21
N LEU A 465 -16.06 10.84 3.81
CA LEU A 465 -16.29 10.22 2.49
C LEU A 465 -17.25 9.01 2.57
N ARG A 466 -17.78 8.66 3.75
CA ARG A 466 -18.85 7.65 3.84
C ARG A 466 -20.11 8.23 3.22
N MET A 467 -20.67 7.50 2.24
CA MET A 467 -21.98 7.82 1.72
C MET A 467 -23.04 7.26 2.65
N ASN A 468 -24.05 8.06 2.96
CA ASN A 468 -25.25 7.58 3.65
C ASN A 468 -26.06 6.73 2.66
N ASP A 469 -25.92 5.41 2.74
CA ASP A 469 -26.75 4.46 2.00
C ASP A 469 -28.18 4.43 2.60
N ASN A 470 -28.96 5.50 2.35
CA ASN A 470 -30.41 5.53 2.61
C ASN A 470 -31.20 4.69 1.58
N SER A 471 -30.54 3.82 0.83
CA SER A 471 -31.14 2.86 -0.10
C SER A 471 -30.90 1.43 0.38
N SER A 472 -31.54 1.06 1.49
CA SER A 472 -31.76 -0.34 1.87
C SER A 472 -32.75 -1.00 0.90
N VAL A 473 -32.32 -1.23 -0.34
CA VAL A 473 -33.03 -2.10 -1.27
C VAL A 473 -32.63 -3.53 -0.94
N SER A 474 -33.42 -4.18 -0.09
CA SER A 474 -33.39 -5.63 0.06
C SER A 474 -33.65 -6.24 -1.31
N ILE A 475 -32.68 -6.98 -1.84
CA ILE A 475 -32.86 -7.78 -3.06
C ILE A 475 -33.30 -9.17 -2.60
N ASP A 476 -34.41 -9.64 -3.17
CA ASP A 476 -35.24 -10.71 -2.63
C ASP A 476 -34.53 -12.04 -2.36
N SER A 477 -34.88 -12.65 -1.23
CA SER A 477 -34.73 -14.09 -1.04
C SER A 477 -35.86 -14.82 -1.79
N PRO A 478 -35.59 -15.90 -2.54
CA PRO A 478 -36.64 -16.62 -3.24
C PRO A 478 -37.57 -17.34 -2.26
N ASN A 479 -38.88 -17.16 -2.46
CA ASN A 479 -39.94 -17.83 -1.71
C ASN A 479 -39.71 -19.35 -1.65
N ARG A 480 -39.75 -19.93 -0.44
CA ARG A 480 -40.10 -21.34 -0.28
C ARG A 480 -41.60 -21.45 -0.10
N GLU A 481 -42.26 -21.96 -1.13
CA GLU A 481 -43.61 -22.52 -1.00
C GLU A 481 -43.59 -23.65 0.04
N SER A 482 -44.67 -23.78 0.80
CA SER A 482 -44.92 -24.93 1.68
C SER A 482 -46.42 -25.19 1.71
N THR A 483 -46.85 -26.08 0.82
CA THR A 483 -48.22 -26.60 0.74
C THR A 483 -48.46 -27.67 1.81
N ALA A 484 -49.57 -27.54 2.56
CA ALA A 484 -50.49 -28.56 3.09
C ALA A 484 -49.97 -29.99 3.45
N SER A 485 -50.38 -30.68 4.54
CA SER A 485 -51.41 -30.47 5.60
C SER A 485 -51.02 -31.34 6.85
N THR A 486 -51.81 -31.70 7.88
CA THR A 486 -53.28 -31.75 8.15
C THR A 486 -53.57 -31.81 9.67
N ASP A 487 -54.85 -31.72 10.03
CA ASP A 487 -55.53 -32.32 11.21
C ASP A 487 -55.23 -31.86 12.67
N LYS A 488 -56.13 -30.98 13.14
CA LYS A 488 -57.22 -31.22 14.14
C LYS A 488 -56.95 -31.48 15.65
N GLN A 489 -57.92 -30.93 16.41
CA GLN A 489 -58.34 -31.19 17.82
C GLN A 489 -57.41 -30.70 18.94
N ASP A 490 -57.91 -30.32 20.14
CA ASP A 490 -59.14 -29.61 20.57
C ASP A 490 -58.94 -29.22 22.07
N GLU A 491 -59.80 -28.36 22.64
CA GLU A 491 -59.99 -28.12 24.10
C GLU A 491 -58.79 -27.54 24.94
N SER A 492 -58.95 -26.79 26.05
CA SER A 492 -60.06 -25.98 26.62
C SER A 492 -59.56 -25.14 27.84
N VAL A 493 -60.44 -24.36 28.51
CA VAL A 493 -60.29 -23.67 29.83
C VAL A 493 -59.46 -22.35 29.84
N VAL A 494 -60.02 -21.12 29.90
CA VAL A 494 -60.73 -20.37 31.00
C VAL A 494 -59.75 -19.85 32.09
N GLN A 495 -59.72 -18.60 32.60
CA GLN A 495 -60.72 -17.60 33.07
C GLN A 495 -60.13 -16.15 32.98
N LEU A 496 -60.87 -15.06 32.63
CA LEU A 496 -61.45 -13.99 33.51
C LEU A 496 -60.56 -13.55 34.72
N GLU A 497 -60.43 -12.29 35.18
CA GLU A 497 -61.13 -10.99 35.09
C GLU A 497 -60.09 -9.86 35.40
N GLY A 498 -60.28 -8.54 35.29
CA GLY A 498 -61.40 -7.69 34.88
C GLY A 498 -61.01 -6.18 34.97
N ALA A 499 -61.85 -5.31 34.40
CA ALA A 499 -62.33 -4.00 34.90
C ALA A 499 -61.41 -3.04 35.70
N THR A 500 -61.48 -1.70 35.61
CA THR A 500 -62.20 -0.69 34.79
C THR A 500 -61.65 0.69 35.22
N GLY A 501 -61.64 1.71 34.35
CA GLY A 501 -61.36 3.09 34.77
C GLY A 501 -61.23 4.05 33.60
N ALA A 502 -62.19 4.96 33.45
CA ALA A 502 -62.33 5.82 32.26
C ALA A 502 -62.34 7.32 32.62
N MET A 503 -62.35 8.17 31.58
CA MET A 503 -62.72 9.60 31.60
C MET A 503 -61.70 10.58 32.24
N ASN A 504 -61.49 11.81 31.75
CA ASN A 504 -61.92 12.45 30.49
C ASN A 504 -61.17 13.77 30.24
N LEU A 505 -61.35 14.34 29.03
CA LEU A 505 -61.35 15.78 28.69
C LEU A 505 -60.10 16.66 28.92
N GLY A 506 -59.86 17.58 27.98
CA GLY A 506 -59.10 18.81 28.23
C GLY A 506 -58.33 19.37 27.03
N ASP A 507 -58.97 20.20 26.21
CA ASP A 507 -58.31 21.04 25.20
C ASP A 507 -57.23 21.96 25.81
N SER A 508 -56.20 22.36 25.05
CA SER A 508 -55.90 23.78 24.79
C SER A 508 -54.61 24.10 24.02
N TYR A 509 -54.80 24.85 22.92
CA TYR A 509 -53.97 25.96 22.39
C TYR A 509 -52.51 25.79 21.95
N LYS A 510 -52.37 25.99 20.62
CA LYS A 510 -51.27 26.59 19.82
C LYS A 510 -49.98 25.78 19.58
#